data_AF-A0A7W3VLK8-F1
#
_entry.id   AF-A0A7W3VLK8-F1
#
_cell.length_a   1.000
_cell.length_b   1.000
_cell.length_c   1.000
_cell.angle_alpha   90.00
_cell.angle_beta   90.00
_cell.angle_gamma   90.00
#
_symmetry.space_group_name_H-M   'P 1'
#
loop_
_entity.id
_entity.type
_entity.pdbx_description
1 polymer ?
#
loop_
_entity_poly.entity_id
_entity_poly.type
_entity_poly.pdbx_seq_one_letter_code
_entity_poly.pdbx_strand_id
1 'polypeptide(L)'
;MELFDRFKNVVKSIAESVEVGLEQALQGRKSTRKNKRESEGSNKNQTASTSEKSNINFNKNEKMTMFNYGVGGNEVKVDANEAIQEIQGNKSLLVAKLTTDDAIAPEIVTGLKTVEEVFHYFTPSLEMEHETADGQSVKEVFRFNNLGDFTPKKMVENSPFLKGLKVDEEQYNKIVKQMQVNKVLRKVLEDQEAKREFADTLRAIAEELEK
;
A
#
# COMPACT_ATOMS: atom_id res chain seq x y z
N MET A 1 -21.02 28.47 18.47
CA MET A 1 -22.28 27.81 18.04
C MET A 1 -22.04 26.63 17.08
N GLU A 2 -20.96 26.60 16.29
CA GLU A 2 -20.79 25.63 15.19
C GLU A 2 -20.54 24.17 15.63
N LEU A 3 -19.86 23.91 16.75
CA LEU A 3 -19.53 22.54 17.19
C LEU A 3 -20.77 21.71 17.55
N PHE A 4 -21.79 22.35 18.13
CA PHE A 4 -23.02 21.65 18.52
C PHE A 4 -23.91 21.34 17.31
N ASP A 5 -23.89 22.19 16.28
CA ASP A 5 -24.63 21.94 15.05
C ASP A 5 -23.92 20.89 14.17
N ARG A 6 -22.58 20.87 14.16
CA ARG A 6 -21.79 19.76 13.59
C ARG A 6 -22.11 18.43 14.27
N PHE A 7 -22.25 18.41 15.59
CA PHE A 7 -22.64 17.20 16.34
C PHE A 7 -24.04 16.70 15.93
N LYS A 8 -25.03 17.58 15.81
CA LYS A 8 -26.38 17.18 15.36
C LYS A 8 -26.38 16.61 13.94
N ASN A 9 -25.60 17.20 13.04
CA ASN A 9 -25.53 16.77 11.64
C ASN A 9 -24.89 15.37 11.52
N VAL A 10 -23.84 15.10 12.28
CA VAL A 10 -23.20 13.77 12.32
C VAL A 10 -24.15 12.70 12.87
N VAL A 11 -24.87 12.99 13.96
CA VAL A 11 -25.84 12.05 14.54
C VAL A 11 -26.99 11.75 13.57
N LYS A 12 -27.46 12.76 12.83
CA LYS A 12 -28.52 12.60 11.82
C LYS A 12 -28.05 11.74 10.62
N SER A 13 -26.84 11.99 10.12
CA SER A 13 -26.25 11.22 9.01
C SER A 13 -26.02 9.74 9.35
N ILE A 14 -25.60 9.45 10.59
CA ILE A 14 -25.42 8.06 11.06
C ILE A 14 -26.77 7.34 11.16
N ALA A 15 -27.81 8.01 11.67
CA ALA A 15 -29.15 7.43 11.75
C ALA A 15 -29.72 7.08 10.37
N GLU A 16 -29.55 7.96 9.38
CA GLU A 16 -30.01 7.74 8.00
C GLU A 16 -29.22 6.61 7.30
N SER A 17 -27.91 6.49 7.57
CA SER A 17 -27.08 5.41 7.01
C SER A 17 -27.44 4.02 7.56
N VAL A 18 -27.90 3.94 8.80
CA VAL A 18 -28.34 2.67 9.42
C VAL A 18 -29.68 2.18 8.83
N GLU A 19 -30.58 3.09 8.46
CA GLU A 19 -31.84 2.73 7.78
C GLU A 19 -31.59 2.18 6.36
N VAL A 20 -30.65 2.75 5.62
CA VAL A 20 -30.31 2.28 4.26
C VAL A 20 -29.64 0.89 4.27
N GLY A 21 -28.83 0.59 5.29
CA GLY A 21 -28.16 -0.71 5.43
C GLY A 21 -29.13 -1.87 5.74
N LEU A 22 -30.24 -1.60 6.44
CA LEU A 22 -31.26 -2.61 6.75
C LEU A 22 -32.10 -2.98 5.52
N GLU A 23 -32.37 -2.03 4.61
CA GLU A 23 -33.14 -2.28 3.39
C GLU A 23 -32.35 -3.12 2.37
N GLN A 24 -31.04 -2.89 2.24
CA GLN A 24 -30.18 -3.64 1.30
C GLN A 24 -29.94 -5.09 1.73
N ALA A 25 -29.96 -5.38 3.03
CA ALA A 25 -29.79 -6.74 3.57
C ALA A 25 -30.98 -7.68 3.26
N LEU A 26 -32.16 -7.14 2.95
CA LEU A 26 -33.37 -7.92 2.66
C LEU A 26 -33.52 -8.30 1.16
N GLN A 27 -32.77 -7.69 0.24
CA GLN A 27 -32.88 -7.97 -1.20
C GLN A 27 -31.80 -8.92 -1.77
N GLY A 28 -30.74 -9.25 -1.02
CA GLY A 28 -29.58 -10.02 -1.52
C GLY A 28 -29.66 -11.55 -1.50
N ARG A 29 -30.74 -12.18 -1.03
CA ARG A 29 -30.85 -13.66 -0.97
C ARG A 29 -31.62 -14.23 -2.16
N LYS A 30 -31.01 -14.31 -3.34
CA LYS A 30 -31.36 -15.29 -4.40
C LYS A 30 -30.30 -15.27 -5.52
N SER A 31 -29.86 -16.47 -5.92
CA SER A 31 -29.00 -16.81 -7.07
C SER A 31 -27.49 -16.91 -6.81
N THR A 32 -26.97 -18.13 -6.69
CA THR A 32 -26.36 -18.86 -7.83
C THR A 32 -25.88 -20.25 -7.38
N ARG A 33 -26.35 -21.29 -8.08
CA ARG A 33 -25.86 -22.68 -8.03
C ARG A 33 -25.16 -22.94 -9.37
N LYS A 34 -24.15 -23.81 -9.33
CA LYS A 34 -23.67 -24.73 -10.40
C LYS A 34 -22.51 -24.22 -11.28
N ASN A 35 -21.31 -24.79 -11.08
CA ASN A 35 -20.68 -25.72 -12.03
C ASN A 35 -19.35 -26.28 -11.46
N LYS A 36 -19.20 -27.62 -11.48
CA LYS A 36 -18.01 -28.40 -11.11
C LYS A 36 -17.85 -29.54 -12.12
N ARG A 37 -16.77 -29.51 -12.91
CA ARG A 37 -16.12 -30.62 -13.66
C ARG A 37 -14.66 -30.17 -13.89
N GLU A 38 -13.69 -30.74 -13.18
CA GLU A 38 -12.86 -31.91 -13.54
C GLU A 38 -11.71 -31.60 -14.53
N SER A 39 -10.45 -31.67 -14.05
CA SER A 39 -9.44 -32.67 -14.48
C SER A 39 -8.05 -32.31 -13.93
N GLU A 40 -7.51 -33.15 -13.06
CA GLU A 40 -6.09 -33.16 -12.68
C GLU A 40 -5.48 -34.48 -13.18
N GLY A 41 -4.51 -34.37 -14.09
CA GLY A 41 -3.67 -35.46 -14.57
C GLY A 41 -2.22 -35.18 -14.20
N SER A 42 -1.75 -35.83 -13.14
CA SER A 42 -0.37 -35.80 -12.66
C SER A 42 0.51 -36.79 -13.42
N ASN A 43 1.56 -36.32 -14.08
CA ASN A 43 2.55 -37.17 -14.75
C ASN A 43 3.88 -37.19 -13.98
N LYS A 44 4.29 -38.39 -13.57
CA LYS A 44 5.64 -38.73 -13.10
C LYS A 44 6.56 -38.83 -14.33
N ASN A 45 7.85 -38.50 -14.17
CA ASN A 45 8.94 -39.41 -14.53
C ASN A 45 10.31 -38.90 -14.05
N GLN A 46 11.04 -39.83 -13.46
CA GLN A 46 12.46 -39.80 -13.09
C GLN A 46 13.30 -40.42 -14.23
N THR A 47 14.63 -40.45 -14.01
CA THR A 47 15.67 -41.29 -14.63
C THR A 47 16.31 -40.71 -15.89
N ALA A 48 17.62 -40.81 -16.14
CA ALA A 48 18.75 -41.33 -15.39
C ALA A 48 20.05 -40.73 -15.96
N SER A 49 21.06 -40.66 -15.08
CA SER A 49 22.47 -40.45 -15.37
C SER A 49 23.10 -41.63 -16.11
N THR A 50 23.94 -41.38 -17.12
CA THR A 50 24.99 -42.32 -17.53
C THR A 50 26.29 -41.57 -17.77
N SER A 51 27.26 -41.85 -16.91
CA SER A 51 28.66 -41.49 -16.99
C SER A 51 29.39 -42.50 -17.90
N GLU A 52 30.01 -42.04 -18.98
CA GLU A 52 30.94 -42.85 -19.77
C GLU A 52 32.38 -42.46 -19.45
N LYS A 53 33.11 -43.41 -18.85
CA LYS A 53 34.56 -43.41 -18.69
C LYS A 53 35.17 -44.00 -19.96
N SER A 54 36.10 -43.30 -20.60
CA SER A 54 36.94 -43.88 -21.66
C SER A 54 38.41 -43.87 -21.24
N ASN A 55 39.03 -45.03 -21.43
CA ASN A 55 40.32 -45.43 -20.92
C ASN A 55 41.49 -44.82 -21.72
N ILE A 56 42.57 -44.54 -21.00
CA ILE A 56 43.84 -44.04 -21.53
C ILE A 56 44.65 -45.25 -21.98
N ASN A 57 45.07 -45.28 -23.26
CA ASN A 57 46.10 -46.20 -23.75
C ASN A 57 47.24 -45.39 -24.38
N PHE A 58 48.34 -45.30 -23.64
CA PHE A 58 49.62 -44.80 -24.15
C PHE A 58 50.31 -45.93 -24.92
N ASN A 59 50.48 -45.75 -26.23
CA ASN A 59 51.53 -46.45 -26.96
C ASN A 59 52.30 -45.43 -27.81
N LYS A 60 53.52 -45.19 -27.32
CA LYS A 60 54.58 -44.40 -27.92
C LYS A 60 55.12 -45.14 -29.15
N ASN A 61 55.24 -44.46 -30.28
CA ASN A 61 56.18 -44.80 -31.34
C ASN A 61 56.53 -43.54 -32.14
N GLU A 62 57.75 -43.06 -31.95
CA GLU A 62 58.37 -42.00 -32.74
C GLU A 62 58.90 -42.57 -34.07
N LYS A 63 58.66 -41.87 -35.18
CA LYS A 63 59.62 -41.73 -36.30
C LYS A 63 59.26 -40.61 -37.28
N MET A 64 60.09 -39.57 -37.24
CA MET A 64 60.65 -38.73 -38.32
C MET A 64 59.80 -38.29 -39.53
N THR A 65 59.56 -36.97 -39.55
CA THR A 65 59.71 -35.99 -40.65
C THR A 65 59.07 -36.29 -42.01
N MET A 66 58.00 -35.56 -42.31
CA MET A 66 57.72 -35.11 -43.67
C MET A 66 57.58 -33.59 -43.64
N PHE A 67 58.55 -32.90 -44.23
CA PHE A 67 58.51 -31.45 -44.44
C PHE A 67 57.41 -31.16 -45.47
N ASN A 68 56.22 -30.79 -45.02
CA ASN A 68 55.20 -30.20 -45.88
C ASN A 68 55.52 -28.72 -46.09
N TYR A 69 56.17 -28.43 -47.22
CA TYR A 69 56.35 -27.07 -47.73
C TYR A 69 55.02 -26.62 -48.34
N GLY A 70 54.11 -26.13 -47.48
CA GLY A 70 52.87 -25.46 -47.87
C GLY A 70 53.02 -23.96 -47.71
N VAL A 71 53.21 -23.25 -48.81
CA VAL A 71 53.25 -21.78 -48.84
C VAL A 71 51.81 -21.28 -48.84
N GLY A 72 51.35 -20.69 -47.73
CA GLY A 72 50.18 -19.80 -47.73
C GLY A 72 49.02 -20.24 -46.83
N GLY A 73 48.81 -19.45 -45.76
CA GLY A 73 47.62 -19.45 -44.91
C GLY A 73 47.80 -20.18 -43.58
N ASN A 74 48.21 -19.46 -42.51
CA ASN A 74 47.95 -19.92 -41.15
C ASN A 74 46.43 -19.78 -40.91
N GLU A 75 45.73 -20.88 -40.63
CA GLU A 75 44.39 -20.78 -40.05
C GLU A 75 44.54 -20.13 -38.67
N VAL A 76 44.21 -18.85 -38.56
CA VAL A 76 43.90 -18.25 -37.26
C VAL A 76 42.58 -18.89 -36.86
N LYS A 77 42.64 -19.89 -35.98
CA LYS A 77 41.44 -20.39 -35.31
C LYS A 77 40.80 -19.18 -34.66
N VAL A 78 39.68 -18.74 -35.21
CA VAL A 78 38.89 -17.68 -34.60
C VAL A 78 38.41 -18.28 -33.30
N ASP A 79 39.00 -17.84 -32.20
CA ASP A 79 38.59 -18.26 -30.87
C ASP A 79 37.17 -17.72 -30.69
N ALA A 80 36.17 -18.53 -31.04
CA ALA A 80 34.75 -18.18 -30.94
C ALA A 80 34.28 -18.05 -29.48
N ASN A 81 35.22 -17.90 -28.54
CA ASN A 81 35.01 -17.69 -27.12
C ASN A 81 35.19 -16.22 -26.69
N GLU A 82 35.73 -15.32 -27.52
CA GLU A 82 35.81 -13.89 -27.21
C GLU A 82 34.56 -13.11 -27.64
N ALA A 83 33.37 -13.54 -27.19
CA ALA A 83 32.18 -12.68 -27.28
C ALA A 83 31.02 -13.10 -26.36
N ILE A 84 31.17 -14.16 -25.55
CA ILE A 84 30.16 -14.39 -24.51
C ILE A 84 30.53 -13.43 -23.38
N GLN A 85 30.07 -12.19 -23.50
CA GLN A 85 29.88 -11.32 -22.34
C GLN A 85 29.18 -12.18 -21.29
N GLU A 86 29.89 -12.43 -20.19
CA GLU A 86 29.36 -13.02 -18.99
C GLU A 86 28.02 -12.33 -18.70
N ILE A 87 26.91 -13.03 -19.00
CA ILE A 87 25.58 -12.48 -18.79
C ILE A 87 25.49 -12.30 -17.28
N GLN A 88 25.61 -11.04 -16.83
CA GLN A 88 25.43 -10.72 -15.43
C GLN A 88 24.09 -11.31 -15.00
N GLY A 89 24.12 -12.26 -14.06
CA GLY A 89 22.97 -13.09 -13.71
C GLY A 89 21.73 -12.27 -13.32
N ASN A 90 20.58 -12.95 -13.28
CA ASN A 90 19.23 -12.50 -12.88
C ASN A 90 19.10 -11.02 -12.46
N LYS A 91 19.11 -10.10 -13.43
CA LYS A 91 18.67 -8.72 -13.22
C LYS A 91 17.16 -8.66 -13.41
N SER A 92 16.46 -8.18 -12.39
CA SER A 92 15.02 -7.89 -12.48
C SER A 92 14.83 -6.41 -12.80
N LEU A 93 14.08 -6.13 -13.87
CA LEU A 93 13.61 -4.79 -14.18
C LEU A 93 12.17 -4.65 -13.70
N LEU A 94 11.91 -3.66 -12.85
CA LEU A 94 10.56 -3.29 -12.43
C LEU A 94 10.18 -1.99 -13.12
N VAL A 95 9.07 -2.02 -13.86
CA VAL A 95 8.51 -0.83 -14.53
C VAL A 95 7.17 -0.55 -13.89
N ALA A 96 7.08 0.56 -13.16
CA ALA A 96 5.86 1.01 -12.51
C ALA A 96 5.89 2.53 -12.35
N LYS A 97 4.71 3.14 -12.28
CA LYS A 97 4.55 4.54 -11.88
C LYS A 97 4.66 4.62 -10.35
N LEU A 98 5.79 5.11 -9.86
CA LEU A 98 6.10 5.19 -8.42
C LEU A 98 5.78 6.56 -7.80
N THR A 99 5.49 7.56 -8.62
CA THR A 99 5.12 8.92 -8.24
C THR A 99 3.80 9.34 -8.88
N THR A 100 3.12 10.33 -8.31
CA THR A 100 1.85 10.85 -8.85
C THR A 100 2.07 11.55 -10.19
N ASP A 101 3.18 12.28 -10.32
CA ASP A 101 3.55 12.99 -11.54
C ASP A 101 4.28 12.07 -12.52
N ASP A 102 4.00 12.27 -13.82
CA ASP A 102 4.65 11.53 -14.89
C ASP A 102 6.02 12.12 -15.20
N ALA A 103 7.04 11.26 -15.28
CA ALA A 103 8.37 11.66 -15.67
C ALA A 103 8.41 12.07 -17.15
N ILE A 104 9.12 13.16 -17.48
CA ILE A 104 9.25 13.67 -18.85
C ILE A 104 9.97 12.65 -19.75
N ALA A 105 10.87 11.85 -19.18
CA ALA A 105 11.58 10.79 -19.87
C ALA A 105 11.67 9.54 -18.97
N PRO A 106 11.70 8.32 -19.54
CA PRO A 106 11.88 7.11 -18.76
C PRO A 106 13.26 7.09 -18.11
N GLU A 107 13.27 6.98 -16.79
CA GLU A 107 14.49 6.91 -15.98
C GLU A 107 14.78 5.47 -15.57
N ILE A 108 16.00 4.99 -15.80
CA ILE A 108 16.46 3.68 -15.33
C ILE A 108 17.34 3.90 -14.10
N VAL A 109 16.76 3.69 -12.93
CA VAL A 109 17.47 3.78 -11.66
C VAL A 109 18.04 2.42 -11.30
N THR A 110 19.31 2.38 -10.91
CA THR A 110 19.98 1.15 -10.46
C THR A 110 20.60 1.36 -9.07
N GLY A 111 20.81 0.27 -8.34
CA GLY A 111 21.45 0.32 -7.02
C GLY A 111 20.50 0.49 -5.83
N LEU A 112 19.19 0.67 -6.06
CA LEU A 112 18.17 0.59 -5.01
C LEU A 112 17.98 -0.87 -4.61
N LYS A 113 18.34 -1.21 -3.37
CA LYS A 113 18.29 -2.57 -2.82
C LYS A 113 17.16 -2.77 -1.82
N THR A 114 16.77 -1.72 -1.12
CA THR A 114 15.74 -1.76 -0.08
C THR A 114 14.50 -0.97 -0.49
N VAL A 115 13.36 -1.28 0.12
CA VAL A 115 12.12 -0.55 -0.13
C VAL A 115 12.26 0.90 0.35
N GLU A 116 12.92 1.10 1.48
CA GLU A 116 13.18 2.40 2.08
C GLU A 116 14.02 3.30 1.15
N GLU A 117 15.02 2.75 0.47
CA GLU A 117 15.80 3.48 -0.54
C GLU A 117 14.94 3.95 -1.72
N VAL A 118 13.97 3.13 -2.15
CA VAL A 118 13.00 3.50 -3.19
C VAL A 118 12.14 4.68 -2.72
N PHE A 119 11.61 4.62 -1.49
CA PHE A 119 10.83 5.73 -0.92
C PHE A 119 11.64 7.01 -0.76
N HIS A 120 12.91 6.91 -0.34
CA HIS A 120 13.78 8.07 -0.21
C HIS A 120 14.15 8.69 -1.57
N TYR A 121 14.29 7.86 -2.60
CA TYR A 121 14.61 8.33 -3.96
C TYR A 121 13.42 9.02 -4.62
N PHE A 122 12.26 8.36 -4.65
CA PHE A 122 11.09 8.84 -5.38
C PHE A 122 10.23 9.83 -4.57
N THR A 123 10.40 9.88 -3.24
CA THR A 123 9.69 10.78 -2.32
C THR A 123 8.20 10.97 -2.66
N PRO A 124 7.42 9.88 -2.69
CA PRO A 124 6.05 9.94 -3.18
C PRO A 124 5.19 10.91 -2.34
N SER A 125 4.48 11.79 -3.04
CA SER A 125 3.50 12.71 -2.47
C SER A 125 2.18 12.68 -3.22
N LEU A 126 1.08 12.84 -2.49
CA LEU A 126 -0.28 12.84 -3.02
C LEU A 126 -1.04 14.06 -2.49
N GLU A 127 -1.56 14.87 -3.40
CA GLU A 127 -2.51 15.94 -3.05
C GLU A 127 -3.92 15.36 -2.97
N MET A 128 -4.61 15.60 -1.86
CA MET A 128 -5.98 15.17 -1.63
C MET A 128 -6.83 16.35 -1.17
N GLU A 129 -8.09 16.34 -1.57
CA GLU A 129 -9.08 17.32 -1.12
C GLU A 129 -10.10 16.62 -0.22
N HIS A 130 -10.30 17.15 0.98
CA HIS A 130 -11.29 16.70 1.94
C HIS A 130 -12.52 17.59 1.88
N GLU A 131 -13.71 17.00 1.95
CA GLU A 131 -14.97 17.74 2.11
C GLU A 131 -15.34 17.78 3.60
N THR A 132 -15.52 18.99 4.15
CA THR A 132 -15.95 19.18 5.53
C THR A 132 -17.46 19.02 5.66
N ALA A 133 -17.95 18.84 6.90
CA ALA A 133 -19.38 18.78 7.17
C ALA A 133 -20.16 20.04 6.74
N ASP A 134 -19.47 21.16 6.57
CA ASP A 134 -20.03 22.44 6.12
C ASP A 134 -19.94 22.61 4.59
N GLY A 135 -19.49 21.57 3.87
CA GLY A 135 -19.34 21.55 2.41
C GLY A 135 -18.10 22.31 1.88
N GLN A 136 -17.14 22.64 2.76
CA GLN A 136 -15.91 23.31 2.35
C GLN A 136 -14.83 22.29 1.96
N SER A 137 -14.04 22.59 0.94
CA SER A 137 -12.92 21.74 0.52
C SER A 137 -11.61 22.16 1.19
N VAL A 138 -10.99 21.24 1.92
CA VAL A 138 -9.67 21.40 2.55
C VAL A 138 -8.66 20.60 1.75
N LYS A 139 -7.69 21.28 1.14
CA LYS A 139 -6.61 20.63 0.37
C LYS A 139 -5.45 20.29 1.28
N GLU A 140 -4.96 19.06 1.20
CA GLU A 140 -3.80 18.59 1.96
C GLU A 140 -2.85 17.77 1.08
N VAL A 141 -1.57 17.79 1.44
CA VAL A 141 -0.54 17.03 0.74
C VAL A 141 0.00 15.95 1.68
N PHE A 142 -0.22 14.69 1.29
CA PHE A 142 0.31 13.52 1.97
C PHE A 142 1.72 13.23 1.45
N ARG A 143 2.63 12.95 2.37
CA ARG A 143 4.01 12.53 2.06
C ARG A 143 4.26 11.17 2.69
N PHE A 144 4.82 10.25 1.92
CA PHE A 144 5.08 8.89 2.38
C PHE A 144 6.58 8.62 2.40
N ASN A 145 7.10 8.20 3.54
CA ASN A 145 8.51 7.87 3.74
C ASN A 145 8.76 6.36 3.82
N ASN A 146 7.73 5.59 4.15
CA ASN A 146 7.80 4.13 4.28
C ASN A 146 6.43 3.48 4.03
N LEU A 147 6.41 2.14 3.98
CA LEU A 147 5.18 1.36 3.75
C LEU A 147 4.13 1.50 4.88
N GLY A 148 4.56 1.78 6.11
CA GLY A 148 3.68 1.99 7.26
C GLY A 148 2.86 3.28 7.17
N ASP A 149 3.30 4.27 6.39
CA ASP A 149 2.60 5.54 6.23
C ASP A 149 1.25 5.39 5.48
N PHE A 150 1.06 4.29 4.76
CA PHE A 150 -0.21 3.94 4.09
C PHE A 150 -1.25 3.33 5.04
N THR A 151 -0.90 3.08 6.30
CA THR A 151 -1.88 2.57 7.26
C THR A 151 -2.86 3.70 7.64
N PRO A 152 -4.17 3.41 7.84
CA PRO A 152 -5.15 4.44 8.19
C PRO A 152 -4.76 5.26 9.42
N LYS A 153 -4.15 4.61 10.42
CA LYS A 153 -3.66 5.28 11.63
C LYS A 153 -2.57 6.30 11.29
N LYS A 154 -1.61 5.95 10.44
CA LYS A 154 -0.53 6.85 10.04
C LYS A 154 -1.02 7.95 9.10
N MET A 155 -1.93 7.65 8.18
CA MET A 155 -2.56 8.68 7.35
C MET A 155 -3.27 9.74 8.21
N VAL A 156 -3.99 9.32 9.25
CA VAL A 156 -4.63 10.27 10.19
C VAL A 156 -3.60 11.03 11.01
N GLU A 157 -2.51 10.39 11.46
CA GLU A 157 -1.45 11.07 12.22
C GLU A 157 -0.68 12.11 11.38
N ASN A 158 -0.47 11.83 10.09
CA ASN A 158 0.30 12.65 9.18
C ASN A 158 -0.52 13.78 8.52
N SER A 159 -1.86 13.74 8.63
CA SER A 159 -2.77 14.79 8.16
C SER A 159 -3.15 15.74 9.31
N PRO A 160 -2.88 17.04 9.19
CA PRO A 160 -3.34 18.04 10.17
C PRO A 160 -4.86 18.02 10.37
N PHE A 161 -5.63 17.98 9.29
CA PHE A 161 -7.08 17.98 9.32
C PHE A 161 -7.66 16.72 9.98
N LEU A 162 -7.26 15.53 9.52
CA LEU A 162 -7.76 14.27 10.06
C LEU A 162 -7.34 14.07 11.52
N LYS A 163 -6.14 14.52 11.89
CA LYS A 163 -5.69 14.50 13.28
C LYS A 163 -6.57 15.38 14.17
N GLY A 164 -6.93 16.57 13.71
CA GLY A 164 -7.87 17.46 14.40
C GLY A 164 -9.22 16.78 14.61
N LEU A 165 -9.79 16.21 13.53
CA LEU A 165 -11.06 15.52 13.58
C LEU A 165 -11.05 14.32 14.55
N LYS A 166 -9.94 13.57 14.59
CA LYS A 166 -9.77 12.47 15.53
C LYS A 166 -9.70 12.95 16.98
N VAL A 167 -9.03 14.07 17.25
CA VAL A 167 -8.99 14.66 18.59
C VAL A 167 -10.40 15.09 19.01
N ASP A 168 -11.15 15.73 18.12
CA ASP A 168 -12.53 16.13 18.38
C ASP A 168 -13.42 14.92 18.67
N GLU A 169 -13.31 13.87 17.85
CA GLU A 169 -14.02 12.60 18.06
C GLU A 169 -13.71 11.99 19.44
N GLU A 170 -12.43 11.93 19.82
CA GLU A 170 -12.01 11.41 21.13
C GLU A 170 -12.54 12.27 22.28
N GLN A 171 -12.57 13.59 22.13
CA GLN A 171 -13.11 14.51 23.13
C GLN A 171 -14.62 14.35 23.27
N TYR A 172 -15.37 14.30 22.16
CA TYR A 172 -16.81 14.08 22.19
C TYR A 172 -17.15 12.74 22.84
N ASN A 173 -16.44 11.68 22.48
CA ASN A 173 -16.65 10.36 23.09
C ASN A 173 -16.37 10.37 24.60
N LYS A 174 -15.36 11.12 25.06
CA LYS A 174 -15.11 11.31 26.50
C LYS A 174 -16.26 12.05 27.18
N ILE A 175 -16.74 13.14 26.57
CA ILE A 175 -17.87 13.92 27.11
C ILE A 175 -19.13 13.04 27.22
N VAL A 176 -19.48 12.32 26.15
CA VAL A 176 -20.63 11.42 26.14
C VAL A 176 -20.51 10.35 27.23
N LYS A 177 -19.34 9.75 27.40
CA LYS A 177 -19.10 8.77 28.48
C LYS A 177 -19.28 9.41 29.86
N GLN A 178 -18.78 10.61 30.10
CA GLN A 178 -18.95 11.29 31.40
C GLN A 178 -20.42 11.62 31.68
N MET A 179 -21.17 12.08 30.67
CA MET A 179 -22.61 12.32 30.76
C MET A 179 -23.38 11.04 31.08
N GLN A 180 -22.96 9.89 30.54
CA GLN A 180 -23.57 8.61 30.83
C GLN A 180 -23.19 8.09 32.22
N VAL A 181 -21.91 8.09 32.58
CA VAL A 181 -21.43 7.49 33.85
C VAL A 181 -21.93 8.28 35.06
N ASN A 182 -21.98 9.61 34.97
CA ASN A 182 -22.41 10.43 36.09
C ASN A 182 -23.95 10.46 36.20
N LYS A 183 -24.47 9.85 37.28
CA LYS A 183 -25.91 9.80 37.57
C LYS A 183 -26.55 11.19 37.73
N VAL A 184 -25.80 12.17 38.23
CA VAL A 184 -26.30 13.55 38.40
C VAL A 184 -26.47 14.22 37.04
N LEU A 185 -25.43 14.17 36.19
CA LEU A 185 -25.49 14.73 34.83
C LEU A 185 -26.57 14.03 34.00
N ARG A 186 -26.71 12.70 34.12
CA ARG A 186 -27.77 11.96 33.43
C ARG A 186 -29.18 12.47 33.80
N LYS A 187 -29.46 12.68 35.09
CA LYS A 187 -30.74 13.22 35.55
C LYS A 187 -30.99 14.66 35.06
N VAL A 188 -29.95 15.51 35.06
CA VAL A 188 -30.03 16.88 34.52
C VAL A 188 -30.36 16.88 33.03
N LEU A 189 -29.91 15.86 32.28
CA LEU A 189 -30.19 15.71 30.85
C LEU A 189 -31.56 15.12 30.53
N GLU A 190 -32.19 14.41 31.46
CA GLU A 190 -33.55 13.88 31.35
C GLU A 190 -34.60 14.99 31.47
N ASP A 191 -34.32 16.01 32.29
CA ASP A 191 -35.15 17.20 32.43
C ASP A 191 -34.86 18.24 31.33
N GLN A 192 -35.90 18.69 30.63
CA GLN A 192 -35.79 19.65 29.54
C GLN A 192 -35.40 21.05 30.01
N GLU A 193 -35.80 21.46 31.21
CA GLU A 193 -35.50 22.78 31.75
C GLU A 193 -34.05 22.83 32.24
N ALA A 194 -33.66 21.87 33.09
CA ALA A 194 -32.29 21.77 33.61
C ALA A 194 -31.24 21.57 32.49
N LYS A 195 -31.59 20.84 31.42
CA LYS A 195 -30.73 20.69 30.24
C LYS A 195 -30.50 22.02 29.50
N ARG A 196 -31.52 22.88 29.41
CA ARG A 196 -31.40 24.20 28.75
C ARG A 196 -30.49 25.11 29.57
N GLU A 197 -30.73 25.21 30.87
CA GLU A 197 -29.88 26.01 31.77
C GLU A 197 -28.42 25.51 31.77
N PHE A 198 -28.22 24.19 31.79
CA PHE A 198 -26.88 23.61 31.67
C PHE A 198 -26.22 23.92 30.33
N ALA A 199 -26.96 23.91 29.22
CA ALA A 199 -26.41 24.30 27.92
C ALA A 199 -26.09 25.80 27.85
N ASP A 200 -26.91 26.66 28.47
CA ASP A 200 -26.71 28.11 28.49
C ASP A 200 -25.49 28.50 29.34
N THR A 201 -25.31 27.87 30.51
CA THR A 201 -24.11 28.04 31.34
C THR A 201 -22.84 27.59 30.60
N LEU A 202 -22.88 26.45 29.88
CA LEU A 202 -21.75 26.02 29.05
C LEU A 202 -21.44 26.99 27.90
N ARG A 203 -22.46 27.59 27.27
CA ARG A 203 -22.26 28.62 26.24
C ARG A 203 -21.65 29.89 26.82
N ALA A 204 -22.11 30.34 27.97
CA ALA A 204 -21.55 31.52 28.65
C ALA A 204 -20.08 31.32 29.01
N ILE A 205 -19.72 30.12 29.52
CA ILE A 205 -18.32 29.77 29.79
C ILE A 205 -17.50 29.73 28.49
N ALA A 206 -18.05 29.17 27.40
CA ALA A 206 -17.36 29.13 26.11
C ALA A 206 -17.09 30.55 25.56
N GLU A 207 -18.07 31.45 25.66
CA GLU A 207 -17.92 32.85 25.25
C GLU A 207 -16.89 33.62 26.09
N GLU A 208 -16.77 33.30 27.38
CA GLU A 208 -15.73 33.88 28.25
C GLU A 208 -14.32 33.41 27.85
N LEU A 209 -14.18 32.16 27.42
CA LEU A 209 -12.89 31.59 27.01
C LEU A 209 -12.43 32.02 25.61
N GLU A 210 -13.33 32.52 24.77
CA GLU A 210 -13.02 33.06 23.44
C GLU A 210 -12.60 34.55 23.49
N LYS A 211 -12.73 35.23 24.64
CA LYS A 211 -12.24 36.59 24.88
C LYS A 211 -10.78 36.64 25.32
#